data_AF-A0A197SK97-F1
#
_entry.id   AF-A0A197SK97-F1
#
_cell.length_a   1.000
_cell.length_b   1.000
_cell.length_c   1.000
_cell.angle_alpha   90.00
_cell.angle_beta   90.00
_cell.angle_gamma   90.00
#
_symmetry.space_group_name_H-M   'P 1'
#
loop_
_entity.id
_entity.type
_entity.pdbx_description
1 polymer ?
#
loop_
_entity_poly.entity_id
_entity_poly.type
_entity_poly.pdbx_seq_one_letter_code
_entity_poly.pdbx_strand_id
1 'polypeptide(L)'
;MFAVAATPVESREVDQRALLRGVVGRQALRAVPRRRRLSTRRGAQLLLDHGPGMAPFRDDAVWLRELVGSIAGRDRVDVLRFRGAPGRGVVRHDPLTIDPYRPPPPGTPVILFSDLGRMRPPFAGRAVAGPQEWRDFVHTVAHSGCPVVCLTPYDSADYPALLRKKVAFVPLDRRVSLRHAREAAARVRGWLECP
;
A
#
# COMPACT_ATOMS: atom_id res chain seq x y z
N MET A 1 3.39 0.86 16.22
CA MET A 1 4.48 1.15 15.26
C MET A 1 4.02 0.78 13.85
N PHE A 2 3.56 1.72 13.04
CA PHE A 2 2.94 1.46 11.73
C PHE A 2 3.98 1.02 10.68
N ALA A 3 4.26 -0.29 10.61
CA ALA A 3 5.32 -0.87 9.77
C ALA A 3 5.00 -0.86 8.26
N VAL A 4 3.76 -0.54 7.88
CA VAL A 4 3.25 -0.51 6.50
C VAL A 4 3.91 0.59 5.66
N ALA A 5 4.23 1.74 6.27
CA ALA A 5 4.89 2.86 5.60
C ALA A 5 6.41 2.65 5.43
N ALA A 6 6.98 1.60 6.01
CA ALA A 6 8.41 1.40 6.01
C ALA A 6 8.85 0.56 4.80
N THR A 7 9.68 1.16 3.94
CA THR A 7 10.29 0.52 2.77
C THR A 7 11.65 -0.07 3.11
N PRO A 8 11.97 -1.31 2.71
CA PRO A 8 13.33 -1.81 2.82
C PRO A 8 14.27 -0.97 1.93
N VAL A 9 15.28 -0.38 2.53
CA VAL A 9 16.41 0.25 1.85
C VAL A 9 17.62 -0.65 2.09
N GLU A 10 18.48 -0.79 1.08
CA GLU A 10 19.76 -1.48 1.25
C GLU A 10 20.57 -0.79 2.35
N SER A 11 20.84 -1.53 3.42
CA SER A 11 21.78 -1.11 4.45
C SER A 11 23.20 -1.10 3.89
N ARG A 12 24.09 -0.33 4.50
CA ARG A 12 25.53 -0.47 4.23
C ARG A 12 26.09 -1.80 4.74
N GLU A 13 25.37 -2.50 5.62
CA GLU A 13 25.74 -3.82 6.15
C GLU A 13 25.48 -4.95 5.15
N VAL A 14 26.45 -5.84 4.99
CA VAL A 14 26.33 -7.06 4.18
C VAL A 14 25.43 -8.08 4.90
N ASP A 15 24.52 -8.72 4.16
CA ASP A 15 23.80 -9.90 4.64
C ASP A 15 24.72 -11.12 4.56
N GLN A 16 25.51 -11.28 5.62
CA GLN A 16 26.50 -12.36 5.74
C GLN A 16 25.89 -13.75 5.54
N ARG A 17 24.64 -13.98 5.95
CA ARG A 17 23.98 -15.29 5.80
C ARG A 17 23.60 -15.56 4.34
N ALA A 18 23.09 -14.55 3.64
CA ALA A 18 22.80 -14.66 2.21
C ALA A 18 24.09 -14.82 1.38
N LEU A 19 25.14 -14.10 1.75
CA LEU A 19 26.47 -14.22 1.14
C LEU A 19 27.03 -15.63 1.30
N LEU A 20 27.06 -16.16 2.54
CA LEU A 20 27.56 -17.50 2.84
C LEU A 20 26.78 -18.58 2.09
N ARG A 21 25.45 -18.47 1.99
CA ARG A 21 24.65 -19.42 1.18
C ARG A 21 25.03 -19.41 -0.29
N GLY A 22 25.24 -18.23 -0.88
CA GLY A 22 25.66 -18.12 -2.29
C GLY A 22 27.03 -18.72 -2.54
N VAL A 23 27.99 -18.47 -1.63
CA VAL A 23 29.35 -19.01 -1.70
C VAL A 23 29.37 -20.53 -1.53
N VAL A 24 28.67 -21.05 -0.51
CA VAL A 24 28.54 -22.50 -0.27
C VAL A 24 27.83 -23.19 -1.44
N GLY A 25 26.82 -22.55 -2.01
CA GLY A 25 26.07 -23.06 -3.17
C GLY A 25 26.76 -22.88 -4.52
N ARG A 26 28.00 -22.35 -4.56
CA ARG A 26 28.74 -22.01 -5.81
C ARG A 26 27.93 -21.17 -6.80
N GLN A 27 27.02 -20.34 -6.31
CA GLN A 27 26.24 -19.44 -7.15
C GLN A 27 27.05 -18.17 -7.44
N ALA A 28 27.10 -17.77 -8.72
CA ALA A 28 27.72 -16.51 -9.11
C ALA A 28 26.95 -15.33 -8.49
N LEU A 29 27.53 -14.69 -7.48
CA LEU A 29 26.96 -13.52 -6.83
C LEU A 29 27.15 -12.29 -7.73
N ARG A 30 26.12 -11.95 -8.51
CA ARG A 30 26.14 -10.78 -9.42
C ARG A 30 26.12 -9.43 -8.69
N ALA A 31 25.75 -9.42 -7.41
CA ALA A 31 25.78 -8.26 -6.53
C ALA A 31 26.01 -8.71 -5.07
N VAL A 32 26.61 -7.84 -4.25
CA VAL A 32 26.82 -8.12 -2.82
C VAL A 32 25.47 -8.08 -2.10
N PRO A 33 24.99 -9.17 -1.49
CA PRO A 33 23.73 -9.16 -0.77
C PRO A 33 23.85 -8.29 0.49
N ARG A 34 23.10 -7.19 0.52
CA ARG A 34 23.06 -6.25 1.66
C ARG A 34 21.84 -6.52 2.54
N ARG A 35 21.98 -6.27 3.86
CA ARG A 35 20.85 -6.34 4.79
C ARG A 35 19.81 -5.28 4.42
N ARG A 36 18.54 -5.66 4.36
CA ARG A 36 17.45 -4.71 4.09
C ARG A 36 16.97 -4.09 5.42
N ARG A 37 17.09 -2.77 5.57
CA ARG A 37 16.54 -2.02 6.72
C ARG A 37 15.25 -1.33 6.33
N LEU A 38 14.22 -1.44 7.17
CA LEU A 38 12.98 -0.67 6.98
C LEU A 38 13.25 0.82 7.22
N SER A 39 12.90 1.65 6.24
CA SER A 39 13.10 3.09 6.24
C SER A 39 11.89 3.80 5.64
N THR A 40 11.53 4.94 6.19
CA THR A 40 10.52 5.87 5.66
C THR A 40 11.14 6.93 4.73
N ARG A 41 12.42 6.80 4.35
CA ARG A 41 13.14 7.76 3.49
C ARG A 41 12.48 7.99 2.13
N ARG A 42 11.78 7.00 1.58
CA ARG A 42 11.06 7.11 0.29
C ARG A 42 9.66 7.73 0.42
N GLY A 43 9.29 8.14 1.64
CA GLY A 43 7.94 8.61 1.94
C GLY A 43 6.87 7.54 1.76
N ALA A 44 5.61 7.95 1.75
CA ALA A 44 4.48 7.12 1.37
C ALA A 44 3.39 7.99 0.73
N GLN A 45 2.58 7.41 -0.15
CA GLN A 45 1.35 8.04 -0.59
C GLN A 45 0.17 7.35 0.10
N LEU A 46 -0.65 8.11 0.81
CA LEU A 46 -1.84 7.64 1.50
C LEU A 46 -3.08 8.04 0.70
N LEU A 47 -3.85 7.04 0.28
CA LEU A 47 -5.09 7.20 -0.47
C LEU A 47 -6.26 6.86 0.44
N LEU A 48 -7.10 7.85 0.74
CA LEU A 48 -8.25 7.72 1.63
C LEU A 48 -9.56 7.69 0.83
N ASP A 49 -10.32 6.62 0.96
CA ASP A 49 -11.62 6.48 0.33
C ASP A 49 -12.71 7.18 1.16
N HIS A 50 -13.37 8.15 0.53
CA HIS A 50 -14.52 8.89 1.09
C HIS A 50 -15.84 8.45 0.45
N GLY A 51 -15.86 7.29 -0.22
CA GLY A 51 -17.05 6.70 -0.81
C GLY A 51 -18.08 6.25 0.24
N PRO A 52 -19.33 5.99 -0.18
CA PRO A 52 -20.41 5.59 0.74
C PRO A 52 -20.09 4.34 1.58
N GLY A 53 -19.38 3.37 1.00
CA GLY A 53 -18.98 2.14 1.69
C GLY A 53 -18.00 2.37 2.85
N MET A 54 -17.25 3.48 2.80
CA MET A 54 -16.27 3.85 3.81
C MET A 54 -16.78 4.91 4.79
N ALA A 55 -18.04 5.33 4.66
CA ALA A 55 -18.64 6.32 5.56
C ALA A 55 -18.61 5.93 7.06
N PRO A 56 -18.81 4.66 7.46
CA PRO A 56 -18.69 4.27 8.87
C PRO A 56 -17.27 4.37 9.45
N PHE A 57 -16.24 4.42 8.59
CA PHE A 57 -14.82 4.38 8.99
C PHE A 57 -14.13 5.74 8.83
N ARG A 58 -14.90 6.83 8.85
CA ARG A 58 -14.36 8.20 8.67
C ARG A 58 -13.39 8.58 9.79
N ASP A 59 -13.71 8.21 11.03
CA ASP A 59 -12.86 8.51 12.18
C ASP A 59 -11.56 7.71 12.11
N ASP A 60 -11.61 6.45 11.67
CA ASP A 60 -10.42 5.63 11.40
C ASP A 60 -9.52 6.25 10.32
N ALA A 61 -10.10 6.82 9.25
CA ALA A 61 -9.34 7.49 8.21
C ALA A 61 -8.59 8.72 8.75
N VAL A 62 -9.23 9.51 9.61
CA VAL A 62 -8.60 10.67 10.27
C VAL A 62 -7.47 10.20 11.20
N TRP A 63 -7.74 9.20 12.04
CA TRP A 63 -6.74 8.62 12.94
C TRP A 63 -5.53 8.07 12.17
N LEU A 64 -5.79 7.33 11.08
CA LEU A 64 -4.76 6.74 10.24
C LEU A 64 -3.88 7.81 9.59
N ARG A 65 -4.47 8.91 9.10
CA ARG A 65 -3.72 10.04 8.53
C ARG A 65 -2.73 10.61 9.54
N GLU A 66 -3.18 10.88 10.76
CA GLU A 66 -2.32 11.41 11.83
C GLU A 66 -1.24 10.40 12.22
N LEU A 67 -1.59 9.12 12.31
CA LEU A 67 -0.65 8.05 12.65
C LEU A 67 0.45 7.90 11.59
N VAL A 68 0.10 7.87 10.30
CA VAL A 68 1.08 7.78 9.21
C VAL A 68 1.95 9.04 9.18
N GLY A 69 1.36 10.22 9.35
CA GLY A 69 2.10 11.49 9.43
C GLY A 69 3.10 11.55 10.58
N SER A 70 2.72 11.06 11.77
CA SER A 70 3.63 11.02 12.94
C SER A 70 4.81 10.06 12.77
N ILE A 71 4.67 9.01 11.95
CA ILE A 71 5.69 7.95 11.80
C ILE A 71 6.62 8.21 10.61
N ALA A 72 6.07 8.57 9.46
CA ALA A 72 6.85 8.84 8.26
C ALA A 72 7.40 10.28 8.21
N GLY A 73 6.86 11.17 9.03
CA GLY A 73 7.08 12.61 8.96
C GLY A 73 6.06 13.25 8.00
N ARG A 74 5.40 14.33 8.44
CA ARG A 74 4.29 14.96 7.71
C ARG A 74 4.68 15.40 6.30
N ASP A 75 5.91 15.89 6.10
CA ASP A 75 6.41 16.36 4.80
C ASP A 75 6.75 15.23 3.82
N ARG A 76 6.70 13.97 4.27
CA ARG A 76 7.04 12.79 3.48
C ARG A 76 5.83 11.90 3.18
N VAL A 77 4.64 12.36 3.53
CA VAL A 77 3.39 11.65 3.27
C VAL A 77 2.53 12.49 2.33
N ASP A 78 2.32 11.99 1.13
CA ASP A 78 1.37 12.59 0.19
C ASP A 78 -0.02 11.99 0.45
N VAL A 79 -0.97 12.80 0.94
CA VAL A 79 -2.32 12.34 1.29
C VAL A 79 -3.30 12.78 0.20
N LEU A 80 -3.94 11.80 -0.43
CA LEU A 80 -5.00 12.02 -1.41
C LEU A 80 -6.30 11.39 -0.94
N ARG A 81 -7.41 12.02 -1.29
CA ARG A 81 -8.78 11.57 -1.01
C ARG A 81 -9.46 11.25 -2.33
N PHE A 82 -10.31 10.24 -2.37
CA PHE A 82 -11.07 9.89 -3.56
C PHE A 82 -12.45 9.33 -3.19
N ARG A 83 -13.31 9.13 -4.20
CA ARG A 83 -14.60 8.44 -4.04
C ARG A 83 -14.73 7.35 -5.08
N GLY A 84 -15.01 6.13 -4.63
CA GLY A 84 -15.17 4.97 -5.51
C GLY A 84 -13.83 4.35 -5.86
N ALA A 85 -13.09 4.92 -6.81
CA ALA A 85 -11.73 4.49 -7.16
C ALA A 85 -10.84 5.70 -7.53
N PRO A 86 -9.53 5.68 -7.22
CA PRO A 86 -8.65 6.82 -7.50
C PRO A 86 -8.52 7.16 -8.99
N GLY A 87 -8.76 6.18 -9.87
CA GLY A 87 -8.76 6.39 -11.33
C GLY A 87 -9.84 7.37 -11.82
N ARG A 88 -10.88 7.64 -11.01
CA ARG A 88 -11.92 8.64 -11.33
C ARG A 88 -11.52 10.07 -10.96
N GLY A 89 -10.40 10.24 -10.26
CA GLY A 89 -9.95 11.52 -9.74
C GLY A 89 -9.65 11.45 -8.25
N VAL A 90 -8.75 12.32 -7.83
CA VAL A 90 -8.25 12.44 -6.47
C VAL A 90 -8.24 13.90 -6.03
N VAL A 91 -8.30 14.11 -4.72
CA VAL A 91 -8.34 15.41 -4.08
C VAL A 91 -7.19 15.48 -3.09
N ARG A 92 -6.32 16.48 -3.21
CA ARG A 92 -5.24 16.76 -2.24
C ARG A 92 -5.77 17.58 -1.07
N HIS A 93 -5.66 18.89 -1.17
CA HIS A 93 -5.96 19.84 -0.12
C HIS A 93 -7.35 20.46 -0.29
N ASP A 94 -7.60 21.04 -1.47
CA ASP A 94 -8.86 21.70 -1.80
C ASP A 94 -9.93 20.69 -2.24
N PRO A 95 -11.05 20.54 -1.49
CA PRO A 95 -12.16 19.66 -1.84
C PRO A 95 -12.81 19.93 -3.21
N LEU A 96 -12.66 21.15 -3.74
CA LEU A 96 -13.27 21.56 -5.01
C LEU A 96 -12.41 21.20 -6.22
N THR A 97 -11.12 20.92 -6.00
CA THR A 97 -10.18 20.60 -7.07
C THR A 97 -10.00 19.07 -7.16
N ILE A 98 -10.47 18.51 -8.28
CA ILE A 98 -10.33 17.08 -8.59
C ILE A 98 -9.23 16.93 -9.64
N ASP A 99 -8.11 16.33 -9.23
CA ASP A 99 -6.98 16.05 -10.10
C ASP A 99 -7.01 14.61 -10.61
N PRO A 100 -6.46 14.31 -11.80
CA PRO A 100 -6.21 12.94 -12.21
C PRO A 100 -5.18 12.29 -11.28
N TYR A 101 -5.41 11.03 -10.92
CA TYR A 101 -4.43 10.28 -10.12
C TYR A 101 -3.13 10.07 -10.87
N ARG A 102 -2.01 10.32 -10.18
CA ARG A 102 -0.66 9.99 -10.65
C ARG A 102 0.06 9.14 -9.60
N PRO A 103 0.60 7.97 -9.98
CA PRO A 103 1.45 7.18 -9.10
C PRO A 103 2.65 8.01 -8.59
N PRO A 104 3.11 7.78 -7.34
CA PRO A 104 4.32 8.42 -6.83
C PRO A 104 5.57 7.84 -7.51
N PRO A 105 6.77 8.37 -7.21
CA PRO A 105 8.01 7.79 -7.72
C PRO A 105 8.14 6.27 -7.43
N PRO A 106 8.76 5.50 -8.34
CA PRO A 106 8.92 4.06 -8.17
C PRO A 106 9.53 3.67 -6.82
N GLY A 107 8.98 2.63 -6.20
CA GLY A 107 9.40 2.16 -4.88
C GLY A 107 8.86 2.97 -3.69
N THR A 108 8.11 4.05 -3.92
CA THR A 108 7.28 4.69 -2.88
C THR A 108 6.01 3.85 -2.65
N PRO A 109 5.70 3.46 -1.41
CA PRO A 109 4.53 2.65 -1.11
C PRO A 109 3.25 3.48 -1.24
N VAL A 110 2.25 2.89 -1.88
CA VAL A 110 0.88 3.43 -1.95
C VAL A 110 0.02 2.67 -0.95
N ILE A 111 -0.40 3.38 0.09
CA ILE A 111 -1.25 2.86 1.17
C ILE A 111 -2.68 3.28 0.87
N LEU A 112 -3.55 2.33 0.58
CA LEU A 112 -4.98 2.52 0.39
C LEU A 112 -5.70 2.29 1.72
N PHE A 113 -6.59 3.19 2.10
CA PHE A 113 -7.61 2.94 3.11
C PHE A 113 -8.97 2.91 2.43
N SER A 114 -9.44 1.70 2.11
CA SER A 114 -10.64 1.46 1.30
C SER A 114 -11.13 0.03 1.49
N ASP A 115 -12.39 -0.21 1.15
CA ASP A 115 -12.99 -1.54 1.03
C ASP A 115 -12.90 -2.10 -0.40
N LEU A 116 -12.20 -1.41 -1.31
CA LEU A 116 -12.10 -1.74 -2.74
C LEU A 116 -13.46 -2.02 -3.41
N GLY A 117 -14.51 -1.29 -3.01
CA GLY A 117 -15.85 -1.45 -3.57
C GLY A 117 -16.57 -2.73 -3.15
N ARG A 118 -16.11 -3.37 -2.06
CA ARG A 118 -16.76 -4.53 -1.44
C ARG A 118 -18.13 -4.16 -0.87
N MET A 119 -18.22 -3.10 -0.08
CA MET A 119 -19.50 -2.63 0.43
C MET A 119 -20.24 -1.91 -0.70
N ARG A 120 -21.46 -2.38 -0.97
CA ARG A 120 -22.35 -1.78 -1.96
C ARG A 120 -23.66 -1.41 -1.29
N PRO A 121 -23.70 -0.24 -0.59
CA PRO A 121 -24.94 0.22 0.02
C PRO A 121 -26.05 0.31 -1.03
N PRO A 122 -27.30 0.00 -0.67
CA PRO A 122 -28.45 0.27 -1.52
C PRO A 122 -28.42 1.72 -2.00
N PHE A 123 -28.82 1.95 -3.25
CA PHE A 123 -28.86 3.28 -3.88
C PHE A 123 -27.50 3.99 -4.09
N ALA A 124 -26.36 3.36 -3.76
CA ALA A 124 -25.05 3.94 -4.03
C ALA A 124 -24.75 4.04 -5.54
N GLY A 125 -25.44 3.27 -6.38
CA GLY A 125 -25.42 3.37 -7.84
C GLY A 125 -24.00 3.41 -8.41
N ARG A 126 -23.73 4.41 -9.27
CA ARG A 126 -22.42 4.61 -9.88
C ARG A 126 -21.35 5.16 -8.92
N ALA A 127 -21.68 5.56 -7.69
CA ALA A 127 -20.71 6.10 -6.74
C ALA A 127 -19.72 5.04 -6.23
N VAL A 128 -20.07 3.76 -6.32
CA VAL A 128 -19.17 2.65 -6.00
C VAL A 128 -18.42 2.21 -7.25
N ALA A 129 -17.10 2.02 -7.14
CA ALA A 129 -16.31 1.50 -8.25
C ALA A 129 -16.50 0.00 -8.47
N GLY A 130 -16.47 -0.42 -9.73
CA GLY A 130 -16.52 -1.83 -10.10
C GLY A 130 -15.21 -2.58 -9.79
N PRO A 131 -15.23 -3.93 -9.77
CA PRO A 131 -14.01 -4.73 -9.59
C PRO A 131 -12.98 -4.51 -10.71
N GLN A 132 -13.42 -4.17 -11.92
CA GLN A 132 -12.56 -3.86 -13.05
C GLN A 132 -11.78 -2.56 -12.82
N GLU A 133 -12.45 -1.49 -12.39
CA GLU A 133 -11.81 -0.20 -12.13
C GLU A 133 -10.72 -0.33 -11.05
N TRP A 134 -11.00 -1.09 -9.99
CA TRP A 134 -10.00 -1.37 -8.96
C TRP A 134 -8.83 -2.21 -9.47
N ARG A 135 -9.10 -3.19 -10.35
CA ARG A 135 -8.04 -3.98 -10.99
C ARG A 135 -7.14 -3.09 -11.85
N ASP A 136 -7.72 -2.21 -12.65
CA ASP A 136 -6.98 -1.33 -13.57
C ASP A 136 -6.14 -0.32 -12.78
N PHE A 137 -6.69 0.21 -11.69
CA PHE A 137 -5.95 1.06 -10.76
C PHE A 137 -4.75 0.32 -10.11
N VAL A 138 -4.98 -0.84 -9.50
CA VAL A 138 -3.91 -1.63 -8.87
C VAL A 138 -2.86 -2.02 -9.90
N HIS A 139 -3.27 -2.36 -11.11
CA HIS A 139 -2.38 -2.65 -12.22
C HIS A 139 -1.49 -1.45 -12.55
N THR A 140 -2.08 -0.26 -12.70
CA THR A 140 -1.36 0.99 -13.01
C THR A 140 -0.30 1.31 -11.95
N VAL A 141 -0.66 1.22 -10.67
CA VAL A 141 0.28 1.51 -9.56
C VAL A 141 1.39 0.46 -9.49
N ALA A 142 1.05 -0.83 -9.64
CA ALA A 142 2.03 -1.90 -9.65
C ALA A 142 3.04 -1.77 -10.81
N HIS A 143 2.57 -1.44 -12.02
CA HIS A 143 3.44 -1.24 -13.19
C HIS A 143 4.35 -0.02 -13.06
N SER A 144 3.98 0.93 -12.19
CA SER A 144 4.82 2.07 -11.85
C SER A 144 5.93 1.70 -10.83
N GLY A 145 6.03 0.43 -10.44
CA GLY A 145 7.01 -0.04 -9.45
C GLY A 145 6.66 0.34 -8.01
N CYS A 146 5.42 0.73 -7.74
CA CYS A 146 4.97 1.14 -6.41
C CYS A 146 4.28 -0.04 -5.70
N PRO A 147 4.74 -0.45 -4.50
CA PRO A 147 4.06 -1.47 -3.72
C PRO A 147 2.72 -0.95 -3.20
N VAL A 148 1.66 -1.74 -3.43
CA VAL A 148 0.30 -1.41 -3.00
C VAL A 148 -0.06 -2.16 -1.72
N VAL A 149 -0.40 -1.41 -0.67
CA VAL A 149 -0.91 -1.95 0.59
C VAL A 149 -2.32 -1.44 0.81
N CYS A 150 -3.28 -2.31 1.04
CA CYS A 150 -4.64 -1.94 1.39
C CYS A 150 -4.90 -2.24 2.86
N LEU A 151 -5.18 -1.17 3.60
CA LEU A 151 -5.76 -1.18 4.92
C LEU A 151 -7.29 -1.22 4.75
N THR A 152 -7.90 -2.31 5.17
CA THR A 152 -9.33 -2.59 4.94
C THR A 152 -10.01 -2.97 6.25
N PRO A 153 -11.25 -2.54 6.52
CA PRO A 153 -12.01 -3.02 7.68
C PRO A 153 -12.36 -4.52 7.62
N TYR A 154 -12.32 -5.11 6.43
CA TYR A 154 -12.70 -6.50 6.17
C TYR A 154 -11.51 -7.45 6.13
N ASP A 155 -11.79 -8.75 6.27
CA ASP A 155 -10.77 -9.79 6.14
C ASP A 155 -10.13 -9.72 4.73
N SER A 156 -8.89 -10.16 4.61
CA SER A 156 -8.26 -10.32 3.30
C SER A 156 -8.93 -11.42 2.45
N ALA A 157 -9.39 -12.52 3.06
CA ALA A 157 -9.95 -13.68 2.37
C ALA A 157 -11.20 -13.36 1.55
N ASP A 158 -11.89 -12.31 1.97
CA ASP A 158 -13.08 -11.71 1.39
C ASP A 158 -12.86 -11.04 0.02
N TYR A 159 -11.60 -10.88 -0.39
CA TYR A 159 -11.24 -10.25 -1.67
C TYR A 159 -10.87 -11.29 -2.75
N PRO A 160 -11.18 -10.99 -4.03
CA PRO A 160 -10.81 -11.83 -5.16
C PRO A 160 -9.32 -12.19 -5.15
N ALA A 161 -9.00 -13.45 -5.43
CA ALA A 161 -7.63 -13.97 -5.40
C ALA A 161 -6.65 -13.16 -6.28
N LEU A 162 -7.13 -12.61 -7.40
CA LEU A 162 -6.34 -11.78 -8.30
C LEU A 162 -5.85 -10.48 -7.62
N LEU A 163 -6.70 -9.82 -6.84
CA LEU A 163 -6.31 -8.64 -6.06
C LEU A 163 -5.37 -9.03 -4.93
N ARG A 164 -5.66 -10.13 -4.23
CA ARG A 164 -4.80 -10.66 -3.16
C ARG A 164 -3.39 -11.02 -3.61
N LYS A 165 -3.14 -11.26 -4.90
CA LYS A 165 -1.78 -11.49 -5.44
C LYS A 165 -0.97 -10.19 -5.57
N LYS A 166 -1.62 -9.08 -5.93
CA LYS A 166 -0.97 -7.79 -6.26
C LYS A 166 -1.05 -6.75 -5.13
N VAL A 167 -1.96 -6.95 -4.17
CA VAL A 167 -2.21 -6.04 -3.05
C VAL A 167 -1.94 -6.74 -1.73
N ALA A 168 -1.25 -6.05 -0.83
CA ALA A 168 -1.03 -6.51 0.53
C ALA A 168 -2.23 -6.05 1.36
N PHE A 169 -3.12 -6.97 1.69
CA PHE A 169 -4.25 -6.67 2.55
C PHE A 169 -3.82 -6.72 4.01
N VAL A 170 -4.18 -5.69 4.76
CA VAL A 170 -4.01 -5.61 6.21
C VAL A 170 -5.38 -5.24 6.77
N PRO A 171 -6.11 -6.21 7.35
CA PRO A 171 -7.36 -5.93 8.05
C PRO A 171 -7.15 -4.88 9.13
N LEU A 172 -8.11 -3.99 9.34
CA LEU A 172 -8.07 -2.98 10.42
C LEU A 172 -8.76 -3.58 11.65
N ASP A 173 -8.15 -4.61 12.24
CA ASP A 173 -8.61 -5.17 13.52
C ASP A 173 -7.74 -4.61 14.68
N ARG A 174 -8.33 -4.48 15.86
CA ARG A 174 -7.61 -4.12 17.10
C ARG A 174 -6.51 -5.13 17.47
N ARG A 175 -6.44 -6.28 16.79
CA ARG A 175 -5.44 -7.36 16.99
C ARG A 175 -4.41 -7.51 15.85
N VAL A 176 -4.25 -6.52 14.97
CA VAL A 176 -3.24 -6.62 13.89
C VAL A 176 -1.83 -6.57 14.47
N SER A 177 -1.17 -7.72 14.52
CA SER A 177 0.23 -7.78 14.95
C SER A 177 1.16 -7.13 13.91
N LEU A 178 2.19 -6.44 14.39
CA LEU A 178 3.24 -5.83 13.56
C LEU A 178 3.89 -6.80 12.58
N ARG A 179 3.93 -8.09 12.94
CA ARG A 179 4.47 -9.17 12.12
C ARG A 179 3.59 -9.41 10.89
N HIS A 180 2.27 -9.47 11.06
CA HIS A 180 1.33 -9.70 9.96
C HIS A 180 1.39 -8.57 8.93
N ALA A 181 1.41 -7.32 9.39
CA ALA A 181 1.58 -6.15 8.52
C ALA A 181 2.92 -6.17 7.76
N ARG A 182 4.00 -6.63 8.40
CA ARG A 182 5.34 -6.75 7.78
C ARG A 182 5.39 -7.87 6.74
N GLU A 183 4.83 -9.03 7.04
CA GLU A 183 4.78 -10.19 6.13
C GLU A 183 3.94 -9.88 4.88
N ALA A 184 2.75 -9.29 5.05
CA ALA A 184 1.89 -8.89 3.95
C ALA A 184 2.59 -7.88 3.01
N ALA A 185 3.21 -6.84 3.58
CA ALA A 185 3.93 -5.84 2.80
C ALA A 185 5.21 -6.41 2.15
N ALA A 186 5.91 -7.36 2.79
CA ALA A 186 7.10 -8.02 2.22
C ALA A 186 6.74 -8.86 0.99
N ARG A 187 5.60 -9.57 1.00
CA ARG A 187 5.14 -10.42 -0.11
C ARG A 187 4.93 -9.64 -1.41
N VAL A 188 4.23 -8.50 -1.35
CA VAL A 188 3.97 -7.67 -2.55
C VAL A 188 5.23 -7.03 -3.09
N ARG A 189 6.17 -6.68 -2.22
CA ARG A 189 7.48 -6.15 -2.64
C ARG A 189 8.34 -7.21 -3.33
N GLY A 190 8.37 -8.44 -2.81
CA GLY A 190 9.07 -9.55 -3.46
C GLY A 190 8.54 -9.83 -4.87
N TRP A 191 7.23 -9.67 -5.09
CA TRP A 191 6.63 -9.80 -6.43
C TRP A 191 7.07 -8.68 -7.39
N LEU A 192 7.29 -7.45 -6.92
CA LEU A 192 7.76 -6.33 -7.76
C LEU A 192 9.26 -6.41 -8.11
N GLU A 193 10.03 -7.22 -7.41
CA GLU A 193 11.48 -7.36 -7.60
C GLU A 193 11.86 -8.60 -8.46
N CYS A 194 10.89 -9.48 -8.74
CA CYS A 194 11.06 -10.56 -9.71
C CYS A 194 10.62 -10.05 -11.09
N PRO A 195 11.53 -9.99 -12.09
CA PRO A 195 11.18 -9.61 -13.46
C PRO A 195 10.20 -10.59 -14.10
#